data_AF-A0A9X0CHK8-F1
#
_entry.id   AF-A0A9X0CHK8-F1
#
_cell.length_a   1.000
_cell.length_b   1.000
_cell.length_c   1.000
_cell.angle_alpha   90.00
_cell.angle_beta   90.00
_cell.angle_gamma   90.00
#
_symmetry.space_group_name_H-M   'P 1'
#
loop_
_entity.id
_entity.type
_entity.pdbx_description
1 polymer ?
#
loop_
_entity_poly.entity_id
_entity_poly.type
_entity_poly.pdbx_seq_one_letter_code
_entity_poly.pdbx_strand_id
1 'polypeptide(L)'
;MEENKKVKLVRMCWRYDVTTSAGRRVQSLKIIGVAMIAVLSLLIFVVEDVYLANENINIANDMENNLKSTLQVASLIHGLQTERGLTVLCLGSKGKEDQENVWNKLNNARLETDKALTTTEWPFDTDTLKEFIHSPKSLQRYLNQHRYEVGNKCEHGTTEEQISFYTLPIDLMLDWFFETVKSKSQENHVNLNGYYMFLAGKDKIGIERALGGSFFTNGHFSTTSHLVWFTEQSFLEEISLIQVENCCLRSKQCLVKK
;
A
#
# COMPACT_ATOMS: atom_id res chain seq x y z
N MET A 1 66.86 -31.16 -18.28
CA MET A 1 65.65 -30.33 -18.49
C MET A 1 64.67 -31.16 -19.30
N GLU A 2 63.75 -31.84 -18.62
CA GLU A 2 62.82 -32.79 -19.24
C GLU A 2 61.51 -32.06 -19.57
N GLU A 3 61.28 -31.77 -20.85
CA GLU A 3 60.04 -31.12 -21.28
C GLU A 3 58.84 -32.04 -20.99
N ASN A 4 57.93 -31.56 -20.13
CA ASN A 4 56.76 -32.27 -19.65
C ASN A 4 55.86 -32.75 -20.82
N LYS A 5 55.62 -34.07 -20.92
CA LYS A 5 54.80 -34.70 -21.97
C LYS A 5 53.41 -34.06 -22.15
N LYS A 6 52.82 -33.50 -21.08
CA LYS A 6 51.54 -32.77 -21.15
C LYS A 6 51.67 -31.48 -21.98
N VAL A 7 52.78 -30.75 -21.84
CA VAL A 7 53.07 -29.53 -22.60
C VAL A 7 53.31 -29.87 -24.08
N LYS A 8 53.97 -30.99 -24.37
CA LYS A 8 54.20 -31.46 -25.74
C LYS A 8 52.91 -31.90 -26.44
N LEU A 9 52.00 -32.57 -25.72
CA LEU A 9 50.67 -32.96 -26.21
C LEU A 9 49.80 -31.73 -26.53
N VAL A 10 49.78 -30.73 -25.62
CA VAL A 10 49.07 -29.46 -25.83
C VAL A 10 49.66 -28.70 -27.03
N ARG A 11 50.99 -28.65 -27.16
CA ARG A 11 51.68 -27.99 -28.29
C ARG A 11 51.44 -28.70 -29.63
N MET A 12 51.25 -30.03 -29.62
CA MET A 12 50.95 -30.84 -30.79
C MET A 12 49.48 -30.70 -31.24
N CYS A 13 48.55 -30.49 -30.32
CA CYS A 13 47.14 -30.19 -30.64
C CYS A 13 46.91 -28.79 -31.25
N TRP A 14 47.91 -27.91 -31.16
CA TRP A 14 47.87 -26.50 -31.62
C TRP A 14 48.70 -26.22 -32.89
N ARG A 15 49.49 -27.18 -33.39
CA ARG A 15 50.21 -27.04 -34.66
C ARG A 15 49.43 -27.72 -35.77
N TYR A 16 48.80 -26.92 -36.62
CA TYR A 16 48.08 -27.40 -37.80
C TYR A 16 48.58 -26.68 -39.06
N ASP A 17 48.77 -27.43 -40.14
CA ASP A 17 49.28 -26.91 -41.41
C ASP A 17 48.15 -26.43 -42.32
N VAL A 18 47.91 -25.12 -42.35
CA VAL A 18 46.85 -24.45 -43.13
C VAL A 18 46.92 -24.67 -44.65
N THR A 19 48.00 -25.27 -45.15
CA THR A 19 48.20 -25.53 -46.59
C THR A 19 47.41 -26.73 -47.10
N THR A 20 47.06 -27.71 -46.25
CA THR A 20 46.34 -28.92 -46.66
C THR A 20 44.82 -28.77 -46.51
N SER A 21 44.04 -29.33 -47.45
CA SER A 21 42.56 -29.24 -47.46
C SER A 21 41.92 -29.93 -46.24
N ALA A 22 42.52 -31.01 -45.75
CA ALA A 22 41.97 -31.87 -44.70
C ALA A 22 41.85 -31.16 -43.35
N GLY A 23 42.80 -30.31 -42.95
CA GLY A 23 42.65 -29.63 -41.67
C GLY A 23 42.32 -28.14 -41.74
N ARG A 24 42.19 -27.54 -42.93
CA ARG A 24 41.27 -26.38 -43.06
C ARG A 24 39.90 -26.79 -42.53
N ARG A 25 39.43 -28.00 -42.87
CA ARG A 25 38.18 -28.56 -42.31
C ARG A 25 38.23 -28.76 -40.79
N VAL A 26 39.34 -29.27 -40.25
CA VAL A 26 39.52 -29.46 -38.79
C VAL A 26 39.58 -28.11 -38.06
N GLN A 27 40.22 -27.09 -38.63
CA GLN A 27 40.27 -25.75 -38.07
C GLN A 27 38.87 -25.09 -38.09
N SER A 28 38.13 -25.23 -39.19
CA SER A 28 36.73 -24.78 -39.26
C SER A 28 35.86 -25.48 -38.21
N LEU A 29 36.00 -26.78 -38.00
CA LEU A 29 35.25 -27.52 -36.97
C LEU A 29 35.58 -27.06 -35.54
N LYS A 30 36.85 -26.74 -35.25
CA LYS A 30 37.24 -26.18 -33.94
C LYS A 30 36.65 -24.79 -33.70
N ILE A 31 36.69 -23.92 -34.71
CA ILE A 31 36.10 -22.57 -34.63
C ILE A 31 34.59 -22.66 -34.45
N ILE A 32 33.92 -23.54 -35.21
CA ILE A 32 32.48 -23.80 -35.07
C ILE A 32 32.16 -24.36 -33.68
N GLY A 33 32.98 -25.26 -33.14
CA GLY A 33 32.81 -25.81 -31.79
C GLY A 33 32.89 -24.73 -30.69
N VAL A 34 33.85 -23.82 -30.76
CA VAL A 34 33.98 -22.70 -29.81
C VAL A 34 32.79 -21.74 -29.94
N ALA A 35 32.36 -21.44 -31.17
CA ALA A 35 31.19 -20.60 -31.41
C ALA A 35 29.90 -21.24 -30.89
N MET A 36 29.75 -22.56 -31.02
CA MET A 36 28.57 -23.30 -30.57
C MET A 36 28.41 -23.27 -29.05
N ILE A 37 29.51 -23.33 -28.30
CA ILE A 37 29.50 -23.20 -26.83
C ILE A 37 29.00 -21.79 -26.43
N ALA A 38 29.50 -20.74 -27.08
CA ALA A 38 29.07 -19.37 -26.80
C ALA A 38 27.58 -19.14 -27.11
N VAL A 39 27.08 -19.74 -28.19
CA VAL A 39 25.66 -19.68 -28.56
C VAL A 39 24.79 -20.44 -27.55
N LEU A 40 25.22 -21.61 -27.08
CA LEU A 40 24.49 -22.38 -26.08
C LEU A 40 24.40 -21.65 -24.73
N SER A 41 25.49 -21.00 -24.29
CA SER A 41 25.45 -20.18 -23.06
C SER A 41 24.50 -19.00 -23.16
N LEU A 42 24.43 -18.35 -24.33
CA LEU A 42 23.48 -17.26 -24.57
C LEU A 42 22.02 -17.77 -24.56
N LEU A 43 21.78 -18.95 -25.13
CA LEU A 43 20.43 -19.54 -25.12
C LEU A 43 19.96 -19.90 -23.71
N ILE A 44 20.83 -20.45 -22.87
CA ILE A 44 20.50 -20.77 -21.47
C ILE A 44 20.17 -19.47 -20.71
N PHE A 45 20.99 -18.43 -20.88
CA PHE A 45 20.76 -17.12 -20.26
C PHE A 45 19.41 -16.52 -20.68
N VAL A 46 19.06 -16.59 -21.97
CA VAL A 46 17.76 -16.12 -22.47
C VAL A 46 16.60 -16.93 -21.90
N VAL A 47 16.76 -18.24 -21.70
CA VAL A 47 15.71 -19.08 -21.11
C VAL A 47 15.50 -18.75 -19.63
N GLU A 48 16.58 -18.52 -18.88
CA GLU A 48 16.51 -18.05 -17.49
C GLU A 48 15.84 -16.67 -17.40
N ASP A 49 16.23 -15.73 -18.27
CA ASP A 49 15.61 -14.41 -18.36
C ASP A 49 14.12 -14.48 -18.72
N VAL A 50 13.74 -15.36 -19.65
CA VAL A 50 12.33 -15.56 -20.05
C VAL A 50 11.52 -16.21 -18.94
N TYR A 51 12.11 -17.15 -18.19
CA TYR A 51 11.44 -17.77 -17.04
C TYR A 51 11.20 -16.75 -15.92
N LEU A 52 12.23 -15.96 -15.58
CA LEU A 52 12.14 -14.85 -14.63
C LEU A 52 11.15 -13.78 -15.10
N ALA A 53 11.14 -13.44 -16.39
CA ALA A 53 10.18 -12.50 -16.97
C ALA A 53 8.73 -13.01 -16.91
N ASN A 54 8.52 -14.31 -17.13
CA ASN A 54 7.19 -14.93 -17.06
C ASN A 54 6.66 -14.99 -15.61
N GLU A 55 7.53 -15.26 -14.63
CA GLU A 55 7.20 -15.14 -13.21
C GLU A 55 6.82 -13.69 -12.86
N ASN A 56 7.62 -12.71 -13.32
CA ASN A 56 7.35 -11.28 -13.12
C ASN A 56 6.04 -10.81 -13.78
N ILE A 57 5.66 -11.36 -14.94
CA ILE A 57 4.39 -11.04 -15.62
C ILE A 57 3.18 -11.62 -14.86
N ASN A 58 3.29 -12.83 -14.33
CA ASN A 58 2.22 -13.42 -13.52
C ASN A 58 2.06 -12.68 -12.18
N ILE A 59 3.17 -12.28 -11.57
CA ILE A 59 3.18 -11.41 -10.39
C ILE A 59 2.55 -10.04 -10.73
N ALA A 60 2.85 -9.46 -11.90
CA ALA A 60 2.28 -8.19 -12.34
C ALA A 60 0.75 -8.26 -12.53
N ASN A 61 0.22 -9.37 -13.04
CA ASN A 61 -1.22 -9.57 -13.24
C ASN A 61 -1.98 -9.81 -11.91
N ASP A 62 -1.40 -10.57 -10.98
CA ASP A 62 -1.99 -10.77 -9.65
C ASP A 62 -1.86 -9.52 -8.76
N MET A 63 -0.79 -8.73 -8.95
CA MET A 63 -0.65 -7.40 -8.38
C MET A 63 -1.76 -6.46 -8.83
N GLU A 64 -2.27 -6.54 -10.06
CA GLU A 64 -3.29 -5.61 -10.57
C GLU A 64 -4.62 -5.72 -9.81
N ASN A 65 -5.14 -6.94 -9.60
CA ASN A 65 -6.40 -7.15 -8.87
C ASN A 65 -6.25 -6.81 -7.39
N ASN A 66 -5.15 -7.22 -6.78
CA ASN A 66 -4.87 -6.96 -5.38
C ASN A 66 -4.62 -5.47 -5.09
N LEU A 67 -3.92 -4.76 -5.98
CA LEU A 67 -3.73 -3.31 -5.90
C LEU A 67 -5.07 -2.60 -6.04
N LYS A 68 -5.96 -3.08 -6.94
CA LYS A 68 -7.30 -2.53 -7.10
C LYS A 68 -8.13 -2.64 -5.82
N SER A 69 -8.21 -3.81 -5.18
CA SER A 69 -8.93 -3.96 -3.91
C SER A 69 -8.31 -3.09 -2.81
N THR A 70 -6.98 -3.01 -2.78
CA THR A 70 -6.23 -2.16 -1.83
C THR A 70 -6.53 -0.67 -2.01
N LEU A 71 -6.58 -0.18 -3.26
CA LEU A 71 -6.94 1.20 -3.59
C LEU A 71 -8.41 1.50 -3.30
N GLN A 72 -9.30 0.52 -3.49
CA GLN A 72 -10.71 0.66 -3.13
C GLN A 72 -10.91 0.76 -1.61
N VAL A 73 -10.25 -0.10 -0.83
CA VAL A 73 -10.24 0.01 0.64
C VAL A 73 -9.64 1.35 1.08
N ALA A 74 -8.55 1.81 0.46
CA ALA A 74 -7.99 3.14 0.75
C ALA A 74 -8.98 4.29 0.47
N SER A 75 -9.74 4.19 -0.63
CA SER A 75 -10.82 5.14 -0.95
C SER A 75 -11.92 5.13 0.12
N LEU A 76 -12.29 3.94 0.60
CA LEU A 76 -13.27 3.79 1.68
C LEU A 76 -12.75 4.38 3.00
N ILE A 77 -11.50 4.11 3.37
CA ILE A 77 -10.83 4.74 4.53
C ILE A 77 -10.89 6.27 4.40
N HIS A 78 -10.59 6.81 3.22
CA HIS A 78 -10.66 8.25 2.97
C HIS A 78 -12.07 8.81 3.19
N GLY A 79 -13.12 8.11 2.71
CA GLY A 79 -14.52 8.48 2.92
C GLY A 79 -14.88 8.51 4.40
N LEU A 80 -14.55 7.44 5.14
CA LEU A 80 -14.79 7.36 6.59
C LEU A 80 -14.06 8.44 7.38
N GLN A 81 -12.80 8.73 7.05
CA GLN A 81 -12.02 9.81 7.67
C GLN A 81 -12.68 11.19 7.43
N THR A 82 -13.22 11.39 6.23
CA THR A 82 -13.91 12.63 5.85
C THR A 82 -15.24 12.77 6.59
N GLU A 83 -16.04 11.70 6.66
CA GLU A 83 -17.26 11.66 7.45
C GLU A 83 -17.00 11.91 8.94
N ARG A 84 -15.97 11.31 9.53
CA ARG A 84 -15.56 11.56 10.92
C ARG A 84 -15.31 13.05 11.15
N GLY A 85 -14.45 13.64 10.32
CA GLY A 85 -14.07 15.05 10.44
C GLY A 85 -15.25 16.01 10.26
N LEU A 86 -16.12 15.75 9.28
CA LEU A 86 -17.30 16.57 9.04
C LEU A 86 -18.38 16.38 10.09
N THR A 87 -18.51 15.19 10.68
CA THR A 87 -19.46 14.94 11.78
C THR A 87 -19.04 15.69 13.04
N VAL A 88 -17.75 15.64 13.39
CA VAL A 88 -17.19 16.42 14.50
C VAL A 88 -17.34 17.91 14.27
N LEU A 89 -17.05 18.39 13.06
CA LEU A 89 -17.23 19.79 12.70
C LEU A 89 -18.71 20.21 12.79
N CYS A 90 -19.62 19.34 12.35
CA CYS A 90 -21.05 19.56 12.39
C CYS A 90 -21.55 19.70 13.83
N LEU A 91 -21.14 18.82 14.75
CA LEU A 91 -21.42 18.93 16.18
C LEU A 91 -20.89 20.24 16.77
N GLY A 92 -19.65 20.63 16.43
CA GLY A 92 -19.06 21.91 16.87
C GLY A 92 -19.71 23.16 16.25
N SER A 93 -20.45 22.99 15.15
CA SER A 93 -21.19 24.06 14.47
C SER A 93 -22.64 24.22 14.95
N LYS A 94 -23.10 23.37 15.88
CA LYS A 94 -24.48 23.36 16.37
C LYS A 94 -24.92 24.75 16.87
N GLY A 95 -26.01 25.26 16.32
CA GLY A 95 -26.58 26.56 16.66
C GLY A 95 -25.85 27.77 16.06
N LYS A 96 -24.86 27.55 15.18
CA LYS A 96 -24.11 28.61 14.46
C LYS A 96 -24.63 28.78 13.04
N GLU A 97 -24.38 29.94 12.44
CA GLU A 97 -24.80 30.29 11.08
C GLU A 97 -24.31 29.27 10.03
N ASP A 98 -23.10 28.73 10.20
CA ASP A 98 -22.48 27.78 9.27
C ASP A 98 -23.02 26.34 9.36
N GLN A 99 -23.88 26.01 10.32
CA GLN A 99 -24.35 24.63 10.56
C GLN A 99 -24.98 24.01 9.31
N GLU A 100 -25.76 24.78 8.55
CA GLU A 100 -26.41 24.31 7.32
C GLU A 100 -25.38 23.96 6.24
N ASN A 101 -24.34 24.77 6.08
CA ASN A 101 -23.28 24.52 5.10
C ASN A 101 -22.49 23.25 5.46
N VAL A 102 -22.11 23.10 6.73
CA VAL A 102 -21.40 21.91 7.23
C VAL A 102 -22.26 20.65 7.08
N TRP A 103 -23.55 20.74 7.40
CA TRP A 103 -24.50 19.64 7.23
C TRP A 103 -24.61 19.17 5.77
N ASN A 104 -24.70 20.11 4.82
CA ASN A 104 -24.75 19.77 3.40
C ASN A 104 -23.45 19.11 2.92
N LYS A 105 -22.29 19.59 3.38
CA LYS A 105 -20.99 18.94 3.12
C LYS A 105 -20.94 17.52 3.70
N LEU A 106 -21.45 17.33 4.92
CA LEU A 106 -21.51 16.01 5.56
C LEU A 106 -22.39 15.04 4.77
N ASN A 107 -23.56 15.46 4.30
CA ASN A 107 -24.43 14.61 3.49
C ASN A 107 -23.77 14.21 2.18
N ASN A 108 -23.09 15.12 1.51
CA ASN A 108 -22.31 14.79 0.31
C ASN A 108 -21.20 13.78 0.61
N ALA A 109 -20.47 13.95 1.73
CA ALA A 109 -19.45 12.99 2.14
C ALA A 109 -20.05 11.60 2.43
N ARG A 110 -21.22 11.53 3.08
CA ARG A 110 -21.94 10.27 3.32
C ARG A 110 -22.30 9.55 2.01
N LEU A 111 -22.76 10.30 1.01
CA LEU A 111 -23.06 9.75 -0.31
C LEU A 111 -21.80 9.20 -1.02
N GLU A 112 -20.68 9.92 -0.94
CA GLU A 112 -19.42 9.46 -1.53
C GLU A 112 -18.86 8.23 -0.81
N THR A 113 -18.98 8.14 0.53
CA THR A 113 -18.62 6.93 1.27
C THR A 113 -19.51 5.75 0.88
N ASP A 114 -20.82 5.95 0.73
CA ASP A 114 -21.74 4.90 0.30
C ASP A 114 -21.40 4.40 -1.12
N LYS A 115 -20.99 5.31 -2.00
CA LYS A 115 -20.48 4.98 -3.34
C LYS A 115 -19.15 4.20 -3.27
N ALA A 116 -18.23 4.59 -2.40
CA ALA A 116 -16.99 3.83 -2.17
C ALA A 116 -17.31 2.42 -1.65
N LEU A 117 -18.26 2.29 -0.72
CA LEU A 117 -18.73 1.01 -0.17
C LEU A 117 -19.29 0.07 -1.24
N THR A 118 -20.09 0.60 -2.18
CA THR A 118 -20.68 -0.21 -3.26
C THR A 118 -19.69 -0.64 -4.33
N THR A 119 -18.60 0.10 -4.50
CA THR A 119 -17.57 -0.18 -5.51
C THR A 119 -16.39 -1.00 -4.97
N THR A 120 -16.27 -1.11 -3.65
CA THR A 120 -15.19 -1.85 -3.00
C THR A 120 -15.41 -3.36 -3.13
N GLU A 121 -14.44 -4.03 -3.75
CA GLU A 121 -14.33 -5.48 -3.67
C GLU A 121 -13.91 -5.85 -2.25
N TRP A 122 -14.78 -6.57 -1.54
CA TRP A 122 -14.70 -6.74 -0.10
C TRP A 122 -13.68 -7.81 0.29
N PRO A 123 -12.54 -7.45 0.92
CA PRO A 123 -11.44 -8.38 1.10
C PRO A 123 -11.31 -8.91 2.55
N PHE A 124 -12.30 -8.65 3.40
CA PHE A 124 -12.26 -8.99 4.83
C PHE A 124 -12.87 -10.37 5.07
N ASP A 125 -12.08 -11.29 5.63
CA ASP A 125 -12.54 -12.64 6.02
C ASP A 125 -13.42 -12.62 7.29
N THR A 126 -14.27 -13.64 7.42
CA THR A 126 -15.30 -13.76 8.47
C THR A 126 -14.78 -14.19 9.83
N ASP A 127 -13.54 -14.69 9.92
CA ASP A 127 -13.12 -15.51 11.05
C ASP A 127 -12.45 -14.72 12.19
N THR A 128 -12.09 -13.45 11.99
CA THR A 128 -11.28 -12.70 12.96
C THR A 128 -11.69 -11.24 13.19
N LEU A 129 -12.77 -10.77 12.56
CA LEU A 129 -13.15 -9.37 12.60
C LEU A 129 -14.49 -9.13 13.32
N LYS A 130 -14.76 -7.87 13.67
CA LYS A 130 -16.08 -7.45 14.19
C LYS A 130 -17.13 -7.75 13.13
N GLU A 131 -18.28 -8.30 13.52
CA GLU A 131 -19.35 -8.72 12.60
C GLU A 131 -19.77 -7.64 11.59
N PHE A 132 -19.69 -6.35 11.96
CA PHE A 132 -20.06 -5.27 11.06
C PHE A 132 -19.16 -5.18 9.82
N ILE A 133 -17.91 -5.66 9.86
CA ILE A 133 -16.97 -5.56 8.74
C ILE A 133 -16.98 -6.82 7.85
N HIS A 134 -17.81 -7.83 8.14
CA HIS A 134 -17.84 -9.07 7.35
C HIS A 134 -18.40 -8.87 5.92
N SER A 135 -19.13 -7.78 5.68
CA SER A 135 -19.65 -7.48 4.35
C SER A 135 -19.83 -5.96 4.14
N PRO A 136 -19.88 -5.49 2.89
CA PRO A 136 -20.21 -4.08 2.61
C PRO A 136 -21.57 -3.71 3.19
N LYS A 137 -22.54 -4.64 3.13
CA LYS A 137 -23.91 -4.42 3.61
C LYS A 137 -23.99 -4.32 5.13
N SER A 138 -23.20 -5.11 5.86
CA SER A 138 -23.14 -5.02 7.32
C SER A 138 -22.49 -3.71 7.76
N LEU A 139 -21.42 -3.26 7.09
CA LEU A 139 -20.79 -1.99 7.40
C LEU A 139 -21.73 -0.83 7.07
N GLN A 140 -22.41 -0.87 5.93
CA GLN A 140 -23.41 0.14 5.57
C GLN A 140 -24.53 0.21 6.61
N ARG A 141 -25.01 -0.94 7.12
CA ARG A 141 -26.02 -0.95 8.20
C ARG A 141 -25.49 -0.30 9.48
N TYR A 142 -24.26 -0.64 9.87
CA TYR A 142 -23.58 -0.08 11.03
C TYR A 142 -23.42 1.45 10.92
N LEU A 143 -22.98 1.95 9.77
CA LEU A 143 -22.89 3.39 9.50
C LEU A 143 -24.27 4.05 9.51
N ASN A 144 -25.28 3.46 8.88
CA ASN A 144 -26.61 4.04 8.81
C ASN A 144 -27.31 4.12 10.16
N GLN A 145 -27.12 3.11 11.01
CA GLN A 145 -27.61 3.15 12.38
C GLN A 145 -26.98 4.33 13.15
N HIS A 146 -25.67 4.47 13.07
CA HIS A 146 -24.97 5.57 13.73
C HIS A 146 -25.35 6.95 13.17
N ARG A 147 -25.47 7.08 11.85
CA ARG A 147 -25.92 8.31 11.19
C ARG A 147 -27.34 8.71 11.65
N TYR A 148 -28.21 7.73 11.92
CA TYR A 148 -29.54 7.95 12.49
C TYR A 148 -29.44 8.42 13.96
N GLU A 149 -28.59 7.79 14.77
CA GLU A 149 -28.37 8.16 16.18
C GLU A 149 -27.81 9.58 16.33
N VAL A 150 -26.92 10.03 15.42
CA VAL A 150 -26.42 11.42 15.36
C VAL A 150 -27.53 12.44 15.07
N GLY A 151 -28.61 12.00 14.41
CA GLY A 151 -29.76 12.81 14.07
C GLY A 151 -29.54 13.78 12.92
N ASN A 152 -30.59 14.52 12.58
CA ASN A 152 -30.52 15.58 11.59
C ASN A 152 -29.65 16.72 12.10
N LYS A 153 -28.81 17.30 11.24
CA LYS A 153 -27.94 18.44 11.59
C LYS A 153 -27.06 18.21 12.83
N CYS A 154 -26.73 16.94 13.12
CA CYS A 154 -25.89 16.55 14.24
C CYS A 154 -26.44 17.04 15.59
N GLU A 155 -27.70 16.71 15.85
CA GLU A 155 -28.41 17.09 17.07
C GLU A 155 -27.91 16.32 18.31
N HIS A 156 -27.44 15.09 18.13
CA HIS A 156 -27.10 14.16 19.21
C HIS A 156 -25.67 13.64 19.12
N GLY A 157 -25.15 13.20 20.28
CA GLY A 157 -23.80 12.63 20.43
C GLY A 157 -22.75 13.67 20.82
N THR A 158 -21.59 13.16 21.22
CA THR A 158 -20.40 13.93 21.59
C THR A 158 -19.31 13.77 20.54
N THR A 159 -18.42 14.76 20.42
CA THR A 159 -17.28 14.72 19.50
C THR A 159 -16.46 13.43 19.68
N GLU A 160 -16.26 13.01 20.93
CA GLU A 160 -15.43 11.87 21.29
C GLU A 160 -16.07 10.53 20.90
N GLU A 161 -17.39 10.39 21.06
CA GLU A 161 -18.14 9.24 20.56
C GLU A 161 -18.01 9.14 19.03
N GLN A 162 -18.08 10.27 18.31
CA GLN A 162 -17.94 10.27 16.87
C GLN A 162 -16.53 9.87 16.43
N ILE A 163 -15.51 10.43 17.08
CA ILE A 163 -14.12 10.07 16.77
C ILE A 163 -13.91 8.58 17.00
N SER A 164 -14.35 8.05 18.15
CA SER A 164 -14.19 6.64 18.50
C SER A 164 -14.94 5.71 17.55
N PHE A 165 -16.19 6.04 17.23
CA PHE A 165 -17.04 5.25 16.33
C PHE A 165 -16.39 5.06 14.96
N TYR A 166 -15.92 6.15 14.33
CA TYR A 166 -15.33 6.07 13.01
C TYR A 166 -13.90 5.52 13.02
N THR A 167 -13.16 5.68 14.12
CA THR A 167 -11.78 5.17 14.23
C THR A 167 -11.75 3.64 14.23
N LEU A 168 -12.72 2.97 14.87
CA LEU A 168 -12.78 1.51 14.90
C LEU A 168 -12.79 0.83 13.49
N PRO A 169 -13.71 1.15 12.57
CA PRO A 169 -13.68 0.57 11.23
C PRO A 169 -12.44 1.00 10.45
N ILE A 170 -11.93 2.23 10.63
CA ILE A 170 -10.71 2.69 9.95
C ILE A 170 -9.49 1.86 10.38
N ASP A 171 -9.30 1.64 11.68
CA ASP A 171 -8.19 0.86 12.21
C ASP A 171 -8.24 -0.58 11.70
N LEU A 172 -9.42 -1.24 11.71
CA LEU A 172 -9.57 -2.59 11.15
C LEU A 172 -9.21 -2.67 9.66
N MET A 173 -9.57 -1.64 8.88
CA MET A 173 -9.22 -1.58 7.46
C MET A 173 -7.72 -1.31 7.24
N LEU A 174 -7.10 -0.48 8.09
CA LEU A 174 -5.66 -0.23 8.06
C LEU A 174 -4.85 -1.47 8.46
N ASP A 175 -5.30 -2.22 9.47
CA ASP A 175 -4.67 -3.47 9.90
C ASP A 175 -4.69 -4.52 8.78
N TRP A 176 -5.86 -4.69 8.14
CA TRP A 176 -5.97 -5.55 6.94
C TRP A 176 -5.05 -5.08 5.81
N PHE A 177 -5.00 -3.76 5.57
CA PHE A 177 -4.13 -3.19 4.55
C PHE A 177 -2.67 -3.53 4.85
N PHE A 178 -2.24 -3.35 6.09
CA PHE A 178 -0.88 -3.67 6.53
C PHE A 178 -0.52 -5.14 6.34
N GLU A 179 -1.38 -6.07 6.77
CA GLU A 179 -1.13 -7.50 6.60
C GLU A 179 -1.14 -7.92 5.12
N THR A 180 -1.97 -7.27 4.29
CA THR A 180 -1.97 -7.47 2.83
C THR A 180 -0.68 -6.99 2.19
N VAL A 181 -0.12 -5.86 2.64
CA VAL A 181 1.18 -5.35 2.19
C VAL A 181 2.33 -6.26 2.64
N LYS A 182 2.29 -6.70 3.90
CA LYS A 182 3.35 -7.50 4.52
C LYS A 182 3.44 -8.91 3.97
N SER A 183 2.31 -9.56 3.69
CA SER A 183 2.26 -10.94 3.18
C SER A 183 2.80 -11.11 1.76
N LYS A 184 2.94 -10.02 0.99
CA LYS A 184 3.27 -10.06 -0.45
C LYS A 184 4.73 -9.75 -0.75
N SER A 185 5.67 -10.18 0.10
CA SER A 185 7.06 -9.73 0.19
C SER A 185 8.02 -10.03 -1.00
N GLN A 186 7.70 -9.65 -2.24
CA GLN A 186 8.66 -9.61 -3.36
C GLN A 186 8.98 -8.16 -3.77
N GLU A 187 10.19 -7.93 -4.29
CA GLU A 187 10.98 -6.67 -4.37
C GLU A 187 10.30 -5.36 -4.87
N ASN A 188 9.04 -5.35 -5.32
CA ASN A 188 8.37 -4.21 -5.94
C ASN A 188 7.32 -3.46 -5.08
N HIS A 189 7.40 -3.52 -3.74
CA HIS A 189 6.33 -3.00 -2.85
C HIS A 189 6.64 -1.73 -2.03
N VAL A 190 7.76 -1.03 -2.29
CA VAL A 190 8.10 0.21 -1.55
C VAL A 190 6.97 1.26 -1.61
N ASN A 191 6.27 1.34 -2.74
CA ASN A 191 5.18 2.29 -2.95
C ASN A 191 3.92 1.97 -2.12
N LEU A 192 3.58 0.69 -1.94
CA LEU A 192 2.37 0.30 -1.22
C LEU A 192 2.55 0.41 0.30
N ASN A 193 3.74 0.08 0.80
CA ASN A 193 4.13 0.32 2.18
C ASN A 193 4.17 1.83 2.49
N GLY A 194 4.73 2.64 1.58
CA GLY A 194 4.68 4.10 1.71
C GLY A 194 3.24 4.64 1.71
N TYR A 195 2.35 4.07 0.89
CA TYR A 195 0.94 4.46 0.85
C TYR A 195 0.19 4.07 2.13
N TYR A 196 0.44 2.87 2.68
CA TYR A 196 -0.05 2.48 4.00
C TYR A 196 0.38 3.47 5.08
N MET A 197 1.68 3.78 5.17
CA MET A 197 2.23 4.72 6.14
C MET A 197 1.59 6.12 6.00
N PHE A 198 1.36 6.57 4.77
CA PHE A 198 0.66 7.81 4.50
C PHE A 198 -0.80 7.79 5.00
N LEU A 199 -1.55 6.72 4.74
CA LEU A 199 -2.94 6.59 5.20
C LEU A 199 -3.04 6.50 6.72
N ALA A 200 -2.14 5.75 7.36
CA ALA A 200 -2.04 5.64 8.81
C ALA A 200 -1.70 7.00 9.43
N GLY A 201 -0.71 7.72 8.91
CA GLY A 201 -0.35 9.06 9.36
C GLY A 201 -1.49 10.07 9.20
N LYS A 202 -2.18 10.05 8.04
CA LYS A 202 -3.38 10.86 7.80
C LYS A 202 -4.47 10.59 8.82
N ASP A 203 -4.64 9.33 9.24
CA ASP A 203 -5.63 8.98 10.26
C ASP A 203 -5.30 9.62 11.61
N LYS A 204 -4.05 9.49 12.07
CA LYS A 204 -3.59 10.05 13.36
C LYS A 204 -3.70 11.57 13.40
N ILE A 205 -3.30 12.26 12.33
CA ILE A 205 -3.53 13.71 12.15
C ILE A 205 -5.03 14.04 12.21
N GLY A 206 -5.85 13.21 11.59
CA GLY A 206 -7.31 13.40 11.58
C GLY A 206 -7.92 13.32 12.99
N ILE A 207 -7.45 12.38 13.81
CA ILE A 207 -7.88 12.22 15.21
C ILE A 207 -7.37 13.41 16.04
N GLU A 208 -6.10 13.76 15.91
CA GLU A 208 -5.50 14.91 16.60
C GLU A 208 -6.29 16.20 16.30
N ARG A 209 -6.58 16.48 15.02
CA ARG A 209 -7.37 17.64 14.62
C ARG A 209 -8.77 17.64 15.22
N ALA A 210 -9.43 16.48 15.28
CA ALA A 210 -10.77 16.37 15.83
C ALA A 210 -10.78 16.63 17.35
N LEU A 211 -9.80 16.08 18.08
CA LEU A 211 -9.60 16.31 19.50
C LEU A 211 -9.20 17.76 19.80
N GLY A 212 -8.24 18.31 19.05
CA GLY A 212 -7.80 19.69 19.17
C GLY A 212 -8.92 20.68 18.83
N GLY A 213 -9.73 20.38 17.81
CA GLY A 213 -10.93 21.15 17.48
C GLY A 213 -11.94 21.18 18.63
N SER A 214 -12.21 20.03 19.25
CA SER A 214 -13.05 19.93 20.46
C SER A 214 -12.49 20.78 21.61
N PHE A 215 -11.17 20.71 21.85
CA PHE A 215 -10.50 21.53 22.85
C PHE A 215 -10.66 23.02 22.59
N PHE A 216 -10.43 23.48 21.36
CA PHE A 216 -10.58 24.90 21.01
C PHE A 216 -12.02 25.38 21.15
N THR A 217 -13.03 24.54 20.87
CA THR A 217 -14.43 24.92 21.04
C THR A 217 -14.85 24.97 22.52
N ASN A 218 -14.31 24.08 23.35
CA ASN A 218 -14.69 23.94 24.76
C ASN A 218 -13.78 24.71 25.73
N GLY A 219 -12.61 25.15 25.27
CA GLY A 219 -11.58 25.85 26.06
C GLY A 219 -10.81 24.95 27.05
N HIS A 220 -11.11 23.66 27.11
CA HIS A 220 -10.46 22.68 27.98
C HIS A 220 -10.66 21.24 27.44
N PHE A 221 -9.83 20.31 27.91
CA PHE A 221 -10.11 18.88 27.77
C PHE A 221 -11.03 18.43 28.91
N SER A 222 -12.13 17.75 28.58
CA SER A 222 -13.09 17.27 29.57
C SER A 222 -12.50 16.25 30.55
N THR A 223 -11.50 15.48 30.11
CA THR A 223 -10.88 14.41 30.90
C THR A 223 -9.38 14.31 30.61
N THR A 224 -8.58 13.92 31.60
CA THR A 224 -7.15 13.63 31.43
C THR A 224 -6.88 12.57 30.35
N SER A 225 -7.78 11.60 30.18
CA SER A 225 -7.68 10.61 29.10
C SER A 225 -7.70 11.23 27.71
N HIS A 226 -8.43 12.33 27.49
CA HIS A 226 -8.49 12.99 26.18
C HIS A 226 -7.20 13.73 25.88
N LEU A 227 -6.57 14.31 26.90
CA LEU A 227 -5.25 14.92 26.77
C LEU A 227 -4.18 13.86 26.44
N VAL A 228 -4.18 12.74 27.17
CA VAL A 228 -3.26 11.62 26.89
C VAL A 228 -3.47 11.10 25.47
N TRP A 229 -4.72 10.88 25.08
CA TRP A 229 -5.05 10.41 23.73
C TRP A 229 -4.57 11.39 22.65
N PHE A 230 -4.80 12.70 22.83
CA PHE A 230 -4.27 13.73 21.93
C PHE A 230 -2.75 13.63 21.80
N THR A 231 -2.02 13.59 22.92
CA THR A 231 -0.55 13.51 22.90
C THR A 231 -0.01 12.24 22.25
N GLU A 232 -0.69 11.10 22.44
CA GLU A 232 -0.33 9.84 21.79
C GLU A 232 -0.49 9.94 20.28
N GLN A 233 -1.58 10.54 19.79
CA GLN A 233 -1.79 10.68 18.35
C GLN A 233 -0.77 11.62 17.71
N SER A 234 -0.42 12.74 18.34
CA SER A 234 0.62 13.66 17.84
C SER A 234 1.98 12.97 17.74
N PHE A 235 2.34 12.11 18.70
CA PHE A 235 3.59 11.36 18.64
C PHE A 235 3.59 10.29 17.52
N LEU A 236 2.47 9.58 17.35
CA LEU A 236 2.32 8.57 16.30
C LEU A 236 2.34 9.19 14.89
N GLU A 237 1.79 10.39 14.73
CA GLU A 237 1.93 11.18 13.50
C GLU A 237 3.40 11.40 13.14
N GLU A 238 4.20 11.91 14.07
CA GLU A 238 5.59 12.27 13.81
C GLU A 238 6.40 11.04 13.33
N ILE A 239 6.18 9.88 13.96
CA ILE A 239 6.78 8.60 13.53
C ILE A 239 6.36 8.26 12.10
N SER A 240 5.07 8.37 11.77
CA SER A 240 4.56 8.01 10.44
C SER A 240 5.15 8.89 9.34
N LEU A 241 5.30 10.19 9.57
CA LEU A 241 5.89 11.13 8.61
C LEU A 241 7.36 10.84 8.36
N ILE A 242 8.14 10.59 9.42
CA ILE A 242 9.55 10.21 9.32
C ILE A 242 9.70 8.91 8.51
N GLN A 243 8.80 7.94 8.69
CA GLN A 243 8.82 6.70 7.93
C GLN A 243 8.48 6.92 6.45
N VAL A 244 7.50 7.77 6.13
CA VAL A 244 7.18 8.15 4.75
C VAL A 244 8.38 8.81 4.07
N GLU A 245 9.04 9.78 4.71
CA GLU A 245 10.23 10.43 4.19
C GLU A 245 11.35 9.43 3.91
N ASN A 246 11.64 8.53 4.85
CA ASN A 246 12.64 7.49 4.69
C ASN A 246 12.31 6.53 3.54
N CYS A 247 11.03 6.18 3.37
CA CYS A 247 10.55 5.34 2.27
C CYS A 247 10.76 6.04 0.92
N CYS A 248 10.45 7.34 0.87
CA CYS A 248 10.59 8.21 -0.30
C CYS A 248 12.08 8.40 -0.71
N LEU A 249 12.97 8.56 0.26
CA LEU A 249 14.42 8.64 0.05
C LEU A 249 15.00 7.33 -0.51
N ARG A 250 14.44 6.18 -0.12
CA ARG A 250 14.86 4.85 -0.62
C ARG A 250 14.34 4.55 -2.02
N SER A 251 13.15 5.02 -2.40
CA SER A 251 12.50 4.66 -3.67
C SER A 251 12.94 5.49 -4.88
N LYS A 252 13.63 6.64 -4.69
CA LYS A 252 13.92 7.64 -5.74
C LYS A 252 12.68 8.11 -6.53
N GLN A 253 11.47 7.83 -6.06
CA GLN A 253 10.20 8.19 -6.70
C GLN A 253 9.27 8.76 -5.64
N CYS A 254 9.42 10.05 -5.35
CA CYS A 254 8.40 10.80 -4.63
C CYS A 254 7.44 11.42 -5.64
N LEU A 255 6.26 10.80 -5.82
CA LEU A 255 5.11 11.46 -6.42
C LEU A 255 4.39 12.27 -5.33
N VAL A 256 4.91 13.46 -5.04
CA VAL A 256 4.12 14.53 -4.42
C VAL A 256 4.29 15.77 -5.28
N LYS A 257 3.53 15.84 -6.38
CA LYS A 257 3.20 17.13 -6.98
C LYS A 257 1.97 17.66 -6.25
N LYS A 258 2.19 18.81 -5.59
CA LYS A 258 1.18 19.69 -5.00
C LYS A 258 0.00 19.91 -5.93
#